data_AF-A0A1N6NXJ7-F1
#
_entry.id   AF-A0A1N6NXJ7-F1
#
_cell.length_a   1.000
_cell.length_b   1.000
_cell.length_c   1.000
_cell.angle_alpha   90.00
_cell.angle_beta   90.00
_cell.angle_gamma   90.00
#
_symmetry.space_group_name_H-M   'P 1'
#
loop_
_entity.id
_entity.type
_entity.pdbx_description
1 polymer ?
#
loop_
_entity_poly.entity_id
_entity_poly.type
_entity_poly.pdbx_seq_one_letter_code
_entity_poly.pdbx_strand_id
1 'polypeptide(L)'
;MSESKSVYRLQGLSCANCAAKFEKNIRSIQTVEDVHLNFGASKVAVTGEASVEQLEAAGAFDGIKVYPERQKFTEEKVPFWQKRENKNTIASLFFLIFGYTSSFTLGENHVSTTLIFALSILIGGFDLFKVGLRNLMKLEFDMKTLMTVAIIGAVIIGEWGEGAVVVFLFALSEALEGYSMDKARQSIRSLMDIAPNTAIIKRGSQEFEVAVEDIQVGDLMLIKPGQKVAMDGDVLRGQSSINQAAITGESIPVQKEAGDEVFAGSLNEEGFLEVRVTKLAEETTIAKIIHLVEEAQAERAPSQ
;
A
#
# COMPACT_ATOMS: atom_id res chain seq x y z
N MET A 1 22.31 -24.51 -6.27
CA MET A 1 21.99 -23.73 -5.05
C MET A 1 20.68 -23.05 -5.32
N SER A 2 19.67 -23.24 -4.47
CA SER A 2 18.39 -22.54 -4.65
C SER A 2 18.64 -21.06 -4.37
N GLU A 3 18.49 -20.21 -5.38
CA GLU A 3 18.45 -18.75 -5.18
C GLU A 3 17.38 -18.45 -4.12
N SER A 4 17.78 -17.87 -2.99
CA SER A 4 16.85 -17.51 -1.91
C SER A 4 16.08 -16.26 -2.34
N LYS A 5 14.97 -16.44 -3.03
CA LYS A 5 14.04 -15.36 -3.36
C LYS A 5 13.17 -15.05 -2.14
N SER A 6 13.31 -13.84 -1.61
CA SER A 6 12.53 -13.35 -0.48
C SER A 6 11.65 -12.17 -0.93
N VAL A 7 10.37 -12.20 -0.56
CA VAL A 7 9.41 -11.13 -0.88
C VAL A 7 9.06 -10.37 0.39
N TYR A 8 9.08 -9.04 0.29
CA TYR A 8 8.77 -8.13 1.37
C TYR A 8 7.67 -7.16 0.96
N ARG A 9 6.82 -6.80 1.91
CA ARG A 9 5.85 -5.71 1.79
C ARG A 9 6.47 -4.40 2.26
N LEU A 10 6.14 -3.33 1.56
CA LEU A 10 6.65 -1.98 1.80
C LEU A 10 5.54 -1.09 2.33
N GLN A 11 5.89 -0.22 3.28
CA GLN A 11 5.03 0.86 3.76
C GLN A 11 5.74 2.20 3.57
N GLY A 12 4.98 3.25 3.24
CA GLY A 12 5.51 4.60 3.02
C GLY A 12 5.97 4.88 1.59
N LEU A 13 5.90 3.88 0.70
CA LEU A 13 6.25 4.07 -0.70
C LEU A 13 5.11 4.77 -1.46
N SER A 14 5.20 6.09 -1.65
CA SER A 14 4.13 6.90 -2.27
C SER A 14 4.48 7.46 -3.66
N CYS A 15 5.76 7.45 -4.06
CA CYS A 15 6.22 8.08 -5.30
C CYS A 15 7.01 7.11 -6.20
N ALA A 16 6.78 7.16 -7.53
CA ALA A 16 7.42 6.23 -8.48
C ALA A 16 8.94 6.43 -8.58
N ASN A 17 9.40 7.68 -8.54
CA ASN A 17 10.83 8.01 -8.51
C ASN A 17 11.52 7.53 -7.23
N CYS A 18 10.80 7.56 -6.10
CA CYS A 18 11.26 7.03 -4.81
C CYS A 18 11.42 5.52 -4.91
N ALA A 19 10.48 4.84 -5.58
CA ALA A 19 10.55 3.42 -5.85
C ALA A 19 11.78 3.04 -6.69
N ALA A 20 12.03 3.76 -7.79
CA ALA A 20 13.22 3.54 -8.62
C ALA A 20 14.53 3.81 -7.87
N LYS A 21 14.58 4.87 -7.05
CA LYS A 21 15.73 5.18 -6.19
C LYS A 21 15.95 4.09 -5.14
N PHE A 22 14.87 3.60 -4.54
CA PHE A 22 14.92 2.55 -3.54
C PHE A 22 15.43 1.23 -4.13
N GLU A 23 14.91 0.83 -5.30
CA GLU A 23 15.38 -0.35 -6.03
C GLU A 23 16.87 -0.25 -6.36
N LYS A 24 17.33 0.91 -6.86
CA LYS A 24 18.75 1.16 -7.13
C LYS A 24 19.62 1.05 -5.87
N ASN A 25 19.16 1.56 -4.73
CA ASN A 25 19.87 1.45 -3.46
C ASN A 25 19.97 -0.01 -2.99
N ILE A 26 18.90 -0.81 -3.16
CA ILE A 26 18.93 -2.25 -2.84
C ILE A 26 19.95 -2.98 -3.73
N ARG A 27 20.01 -2.68 -5.04
CA ARG A 27 21.02 -3.27 -5.96
C ARG A 27 22.47 -3.00 -5.55
N SER A 28 22.71 -1.94 -4.78
CA SER A 28 24.06 -1.61 -4.30
C SER A 28 24.52 -2.45 -3.09
N ILE A 29 23.62 -3.24 -2.50
CA ILE A 29 23.94 -4.12 -1.38
C ILE A 29 24.70 -5.33 -1.95
N GLN A 30 25.91 -5.57 -1.47
CA GLN A 30 26.83 -6.58 -2.03
C GLN A 30 26.26 -8.01 -2.03
N THR A 31 25.35 -8.31 -1.11
CA THR A 31 24.73 -9.63 -0.92
C THR A 31 23.43 -9.81 -1.72
N VAL A 32 23.01 -8.78 -2.46
CA VAL A 32 21.84 -8.81 -3.35
C VAL A 32 22.32 -9.09 -4.78
N GLU A 33 21.78 -10.14 -5.38
CA GLU A 33 22.06 -10.51 -6.78
C GLU A 33 21.10 -9.83 -7.74
N ASP A 34 19.82 -9.80 -7.38
CA ASP A 34 18.77 -9.17 -8.17
C ASP A 34 17.65 -8.60 -7.29
N VAL A 35 16.94 -7.60 -7.80
CA VAL A 35 15.80 -7.00 -7.12
C VAL A 35 14.75 -6.57 -8.14
N HIS A 36 13.51 -6.91 -7.83
CA HIS A 36 12.34 -6.48 -8.56
C HIS A 36 11.37 -5.81 -7.61
N LEU A 37 11.12 -4.52 -7.83
CA LEU A 37 10.17 -3.76 -7.04
C LEU A 37 8.84 -3.62 -7.81
N ASN A 38 7.74 -3.96 -7.15
CA ASN A 38 6.38 -3.71 -7.64
C ASN A 38 5.78 -2.51 -6.87
N PHE A 39 5.83 -1.33 -7.48
CA PHE A 39 5.35 -0.09 -6.88
C PHE A 39 3.83 -0.11 -6.63
N GLY A 40 3.07 -0.72 -7.55
CA GLY A 40 1.61 -0.87 -7.44
C GLY A 40 1.22 -1.75 -6.25
N ALA A 41 1.85 -2.92 -6.13
CA ALA A 41 1.58 -3.87 -5.05
C ALA A 41 2.24 -3.50 -3.71
N SER A 42 3.11 -2.48 -3.67
CA SER A 42 3.96 -2.17 -2.51
C SER A 42 4.77 -3.38 -2.05
N LYS A 43 5.35 -4.12 -3.00
CA LYS A 43 6.17 -5.31 -2.72
C LYS A 43 7.55 -5.16 -3.35
N VAL A 44 8.54 -5.77 -2.73
CA VAL A 44 9.86 -5.95 -3.33
C VAL A 44 10.26 -7.41 -3.22
N ALA A 45 10.67 -7.99 -4.34
CA ALA A 45 11.28 -9.30 -4.42
C ALA A 45 12.80 -9.12 -4.51
N VAL A 46 13.52 -9.72 -3.56
CA VAL A 46 14.98 -9.66 -3.48
C VAL A 46 15.52 -11.07 -3.67
N THR A 47 16.45 -11.23 -4.61
CA THR A 47 17.21 -12.46 -4.83
C THR A 47 18.59 -12.28 -4.19
N GLY A 48 18.92 -13.15 -3.24
CA GLY A 48 20.15 -13.07 -2.42
C GLY A 48 19.86 -12.93 -0.94
N GLU A 49 20.83 -12.45 -0.17
CA GLU A 49 20.71 -12.25 1.28
C GLU A 49 20.62 -10.75 1.61
N ALA A 50 19.47 -10.30 2.12
CA ALA A 50 19.33 -8.95 2.64
C ALA A 50 18.51 -8.96 3.94
N SER A 51 19.05 -8.36 4.99
CA SER A 51 18.30 -8.15 6.23
C SER A 51 17.27 -7.04 6.06
N VAL A 52 16.18 -7.11 6.83
CA VAL A 52 15.16 -6.05 6.88
C VAL A 52 15.79 -4.69 7.20
N GLU A 53 16.77 -4.66 8.10
CA GLU A 53 17.50 -3.46 8.50
C GLU A 53 18.28 -2.82 7.36
N GLN A 54 18.92 -3.63 6.50
CA GLN A 54 19.62 -3.14 5.31
C GLN A 54 18.63 -2.59 4.27
N LEU A 55 17.47 -3.24 4.12
CA LEU A 55 16.42 -2.77 3.22
C LEU A 55 15.82 -1.45 3.74
N GLU A 56 15.51 -1.32 5.02
CA GLU A 56 15.04 -0.06 5.61
C GLU A 56 16.10 1.06 5.52
N ALA A 57 17.38 0.73 5.67
CA ALA A 57 18.47 1.68 5.48
C ALA A 57 18.54 2.19 4.02
N ALA A 58 18.34 1.31 3.04
CA ALA A 58 18.27 1.68 1.63
C ALA A 58 17.07 2.60 1.33
N GLY A 59 15.98 2.49 2.09
CA GLY A 59 14.74 3.26 1.98
C GLY A 59 14.62 4.46 2.93
N ALA A 60 15.64 4.73 3.74
CA ALA A 60 15.61 5.72 4.82
C ALA A 60 15.46 7.18 4.35
N PHE A 61 15.60 7.44 3.04
CA PHE A 61 15.38 8.76 2.44
C PHE A 61 13.91 9.13 2.35
N ASP A 62 13.01 8.13 2.29
CA ASP A 62 11.56 8.31 2.17
C ASP A 62 10.80 7.64 3.33
N GLY A 63 11.54 7.16 4.35
CA GLY A 63 10.95 6.52 5.53
C GLY A 63 10.28 5.18 5.22
N ILE A 64 10.73 4.48 4.17
CA ILE A 64 10.18 3.19 3.74
C ILE A 64 10.43 2.16 4.84
N LYS A 65 9.35 1.50 5.28
CA LYS A 65 9.42 0.37 6.21
C LYS A 65 9.22 -0.93 5.46
N VAL A 66 9.88 -1.98 5.93
CA VAL A 66 9.94 -3.27 5.23
C VAL A 66 9.46 -4.38 6.14
N TYR A 67 8.52 -5.19 5.65
CA TYR A 67 7.90 -6.27 6.41
C TYR A 67 7.99 -7.59 5.63
N PRO A 68 8.34 -8.71 6.27
CA PRO A 68 8.31 -10.03 5.61
C PRO A 68 6.88 -10.38 5.16
N GLU A 69 6.72 -10.95 3.95
CA GLU A 69 5.40 -11.25 3.39
C GLU A 69 4.57 -12.23 4.25
N ARG A 70 5.22 -13.19 4.92
CA ARG A 70 4.56 -14.21 5.73
C ARG A 70 4.09 -13.72 7.11
N GLN A 71 4.46 -12.52 7.53
CA GLN A 71 4.02 -11.99 8.81
C GLN A 71 2.59 -11.45 8.66
N LYS A 72 1.62 -12.01 9.42
CA LYS A 72 0.23 -11.53 9.48
C LYS A 72 0.24 -10.06 9.94
N PHE A 73 0.16 -9.14 8.98
CA PHE A 73 0.02 -7.72 9.26
C PHE A 73 -1.43 -7.32 9.00
N THR A 74 -2.16 -7.10 10.09
CA THR A 74 -3.41 -6.35 10.03
C THR A 74 -3.02 -4.89 9.83
N GLU A 75 -3.07 -4.39 8.59
CA GLU A 75 -2.90 -2.96 8.36
C GLU A 75 -4.00 -2.23 9.13
N GLU A 76 -3.65 -1.56 10.23
CA GLU A 76 -4.56 -0.59 10.84
C GLU A 76 -4.82 0.49 9.78
N LYS A 77 -6.07 0.52 9.29
CA LYS A 77 -6.56 1.53 8.33
C LYS A 77 -6.52 2.89 9.02
N VAL A 78 -5.37 3.55 9.04
CA VAL A 78 -5.26 4.92 9.50
C VAL A 78 -6.00 5.82 8.51
N PRO A 79 -6.99 6.61 8.97
CA PRO A 79 -7.67 7.57 8.12
C PRO A 79 -6.66 8.52 7.47
N PHE A 80 -6.93 8.94 6.22
CA PHE A 80 -6.09 9.89 5.49
C PHE A 80 -5.68 11.09 6.34
N TRP A 81 -6.63 11.70 7.06
CA TRP A 81 -6.42 12.85 7.93
C TRP A 81 -5.52 12.59 9.15
N GLN A 82 -5.32 11.33 9.53
CA GLN A 82 -4.50 10.97 10.68
C GLN A 82 -3.02 10.76 10.34
N LYS A 83 -2.67 10.64 9.05
CA LYS A 83 -1.29 10.56 8.59
C LYS A 83 -0.53 11.83 8.97
N ARG A 84 0.72 11.67 9.44
CA ARG A 84 1.55 12.78 9.94
C ARG A 84 1.77 13.86 8.89
N GLU A 85 2.03 13.47 7.65
CA GLU A 85 2.20 14.36 6.51
C GLU A 85 0.97 15.27 6.32
N ASN A 86 -0.23 14.69 6.29
CA ASN A 86 -1.46 15.44 6.10
C ASN A 86 -1.77 16.38 7.27
N LYS A 87 -1.44 15.97 8.51
CA LYS A 87 -1.54 16.87 9.68
C LYS A 87 -0.62 18.07 9.54
N ASN A 88 0.61 17.86 9.06
CA ASN A 88 1.56 18.95 8.83
C ASN A 88 1.06 19.90 7.74
N THR A 89 0.51 19.38 6.64
CA THR A 89 -0.09 20.20 5.57
C THR A 89 -1.26 21.05 6.08
N ILE A 90 -2.16 20.48 6.89
CA ILE A 90 -3.29 21.21 7.48
C ILE A 90 -2.81 22.27 8.48
N ALA A 91 -1.83 21.93 9.32
CA ALA A 91 -1.24 22.87 10.25
C ALA A 91 -0.53 24.03 9.51
N SER A 92 0.23 23.72 8.46
CA SER A 92 0.88 24.72 7.61
C SER A 92 -0.15 25.65 6.95
N LEU A 93 -1.26 25.12 6.43
CA LEU A 93 -2.37 25.92 5.90
C LEU A 93 -2.96 26.86 6.96
N PHE A 94 -3.19 26.35 8.17
CA PHE A 94 -3.70 27.16 9.28
C PHE A 94 -2.76 28.33 9.61
N PHE A 95 -1.45 28.06 9.76
CA PHE A 95 -0.48 29.12 10.02
C PHE A 95 -0.32 30.07 8.83
N LEU A 96 -0.45 29.60 7.59
CA LEU A 96 -0.39 30.45 6.41
C LEU A 96 -1.55 31.43 6.34
N ILE A 97 -2.78 30.96 6.57
CA ILE A 97 -3.98 31.81 6.64
C ILE A 97 -3.84 32.83 7.79
N PHE A 98 -3.35 32.38 8.94
CA PHE A 98 -3.12 33.26 10.08
C PHE A 98 -2.02 34.30 9.81
N GLY A 99 -0.97 33.91 9.07
CA GLY A 99 0.11 34.79 8.65
C GLY A 99 -0.37 35.90 7.71
N TYR A 100 -1.16 35.56 6.70
CA TYR A 100 -1.78 36.57 5.83
C TYR A 100 -2.75 37.48 6.59
N THR A 101 -3.56 36.92 7.49
CA THR A 101 -4.47 37.72 8.32
C THR A 101 -3.72 38.70 9.24
N SER A 102 -2.61 38.26 9.84
CA SER A 102 -1.70 39.11 10.61
C SER A 102 -1.05 40.18 9.73
N SER A 103 -0.64 39.82 8.51
CA SER A 103 -0.06 40.77 7.55
C SER A 103 -1.02 41.91 7.20
N PHE A 104 -2.30 41.61 6.97
CA PHE A 104 -3.32 42.63 6.67
C PHE A 104 -3.62 43.56 7.86
N THR A 105 -3.42 43.11 9.11
CA THR A 105 -3.81 43.85 10.32
C THR A 105 -2.66 44.63 10.94
N LEU A 106 -1.50 43.99 11.08
CA LEU A 106 -0.30 44.57 11.69
C LEU A 106 0.72 45.05 10.65
N GLY A 107 0.62 44.64 9.39
CA GLY A 107 1.60 44.92 8.35
C GLY A 107 2.66 43.83 8.18
N GLU A 108 3.31 43.81 7.02
CA GLU A 108 4.24 42.76 6.58
C GLU A 108 5.50 42.67 7.45
N ASN A 109 6.00 43.80 7.95
CA ASN A 109 7.28 43.89 8.67
C ASN A 109 7.17 43.64 10.18
N HIS A 110 5.98 43.32 10.70
CA HIS A 110 5.84 43.01 12.11
C HIS A 110 6.44 41.64 12.43
N VAL A 111 7.26 41.59 13.49
CA VAL A 111 7.96 40.37 13.96
C VAL A 111 6.99 39.20 14.18
N SER A 112 5.75 39.49 14.62
CA SER A 112 4.71 38.47 14.78
C SER A 112 4.32 37.80 13.47
N THR A 113 4.15 38.58 12.39
CA THR A 113 3.82 38.09 11.05
C THR A 113 4.94 37.19 10.52
N THR A 114 6.20 37.63 10.66
CA THR A 114 7.38 36.83 10.29
C THR A 114 7.45 35.51 11.05
N LEU A 115 7.21 35.53 12.37
CA LEU A 115 7.22 34.32 13.20
C LEU A 115 6.12 33.32 12.78
N ILE A 116 4.94 33.81 12.43
CA ILE A 116 3.84 32.95 11.96
C ILE A 116 4.20 32.28 10.63
N PHE A 117 4.75 33.03 9.66
CA PHE A 117 5.21 32.44 8.40
C PHE A 117 6.37 31.47 8.61
N ALA A 118 7.32 31.78 9.50
CA ALA A 118 8.39 30.87 9.87
C ALA A 118 7.84 29.56 10.46
N LEU A 119 6.81 29.62 11.31
CA LEU A 119 6.15 28.42 11.84
C LEU A 119 5.46 27.60 10.72
N SER A 120 4.79 28.27 9.78
CA SER A 120 4.19 27.59 8.62
C SER A 120 5.25 26.86 7.79
N ILE A 121 6.37 27.53 7.49
CA ILE A 121 7.52 26.97 6.77
C ILE A 121 8.09 25.76 7.52
N LEU A 122 8.35 25.88 8.81
CA LEU A 122 8.98 24.81 9.60
C LEU A 122 8.08 23.58 9.75
N ILE A 123 6.77 23.78 9.95
CA ILE A 123 5.83 22.67 10.14
C ILE A 123 5.51 22.00 8.82
N GLY A 124 5.20 22.78 7.77
CA GLY A 124 4.88 22.24 6.44
C GLY A 124 6.10 21.66 5.72
N GLY A 125 7.28 22.23 5.96
CA GLY A 125 8.52 21.85 5.29
C GLY A 125 9.39 20.87 6.08
N PHE A 126 8.96 20.36 7.24
CA PHE A 126 9.81 19.55 8.13
C PHE A 126 10.48 18.37 7.40
N ASP A 127 9.70 17.57 6.68
CA ASP A 127 10.20 16.41 5.95
C ASP A 127 10.99 16.84 4.70
N LEU A 128 10.55 17.89 4.02
CA LEU A 128 11.26 18.51 2.89
C LEU A 128 12.68 18.94 3.28
N PHE A 129 12.85 19.69 4.37
CA PHE A 129 14.15 20.19 4.79
C PHE A 129 15.06 19.08 5.28
N LYS A 130 14.50 18.11 6.02
CA LYS A 130 15.27 16.95 6.50
C LYS A 130 15.85 16.13 5.36
N VAL A 131 15.07 15.88 4.31
CA VAL A 131 15.50 15.12 3.13
C VAL A 131 16.37 15.98 2.22
N GLY A 132 15.94 17.20 1.89
CA GLY A 132 16.66 18.10 0.99
C GLY A 132 18.05 18.48 1.51
N LEU A 133 18.21 18.76 2.81
CA LEU A 133 19.52 19.05 3.39
C LEU A 133 20.44 17.82 3.38
N ARG A 134 19.89 16.63 3.62
CA ARG A 134 20.66 15.37 3.54
C ARG A 134 21.13 15.09 2.12
N ASN A 135 20.27 15.30 1.12
CA ASN A 135 20.58 15.10 -0.28
C ASN A 135 21.61 16.12 -0.77
N LEU A 136 21.49 17.38 -0.34
CA LEU A 136 22.48 18.43 -0.60
C LEU A 136 23.87 18.07 -0.08
N MET A 137 23.97 17.54 1.15
CA MET A 137 25.25 17.09 1.71
C MET A 137 25.87 15.90 0.94
N LYS A 138 25.03 15.05 0.34
CA LYS A 138 25.47 13.92 -0.49
C LYS A 138 25.71 14.30 -1.96
N LEU A 139 25.50 15.57 -2.33
CA LEU A 139 25.54 16.05 -3.72
C LEU A 139 24.55 15.30 -4.66
N GLU A 140 23.43 14.85 -4.09
CA GLU A 140 22.32 14.28 -4.85
C GLU A 140 21.31 15.39 -5.15
N PHE A 141 21.26 15.84 -6.41
CA PHE A 141 20.35 16.91 -6.81
C PHE A 141 18.98 16.36 -7.19
N ASP A 142 17.99 16.61 -6.35
CA ASP A 142 16.59 16.28 -6.59
C ASP A 142 15.68 17.51 -6.39
N MET A 143 14.38 17.33 -6.64
CA MET A 143 13.38 18.39 -6.46
C MET A 143 13.36 18.93 -5.02
N LYS A 144 13.52 18.08 -3.99
CA LYS A 144 13.54 18.47 -2.57
C LYS A 144 14.76 19.35 -2.24
N THR A 145 15.90 19.05 -2.85
CA THR A 145 17.13 19.84 -2.73
C THR A 145 16.97 21.23 -3.34
N LEU A 146 16.45 21.31 -4.57
CA LEU A 146 16.22 22.58 -5.25
C LEU A 146 15.24 23.47 -4.45
N MET A 147 14.13 22.90 -3.97
CA MET A 147 13.18 23.65 -3.15
C MET A 147 13.76 24.08 -1.81
N THR A 148 14.56 23.24 -1.15
CA THR A 148 15.22 23.61 0.10
C THR A 148 16.11 24.84 -0.10
N VAL A 149 16.91 24.87 -1.17
CA VAL A 149 17.74 26.02 -1.52
C VAL A 149 16.88 27.26 -1.81
N ALA A 150 15.80 27.10 -2.58
CA ALA A 150 14.89 28.21 -2.92
C ALA A 150 14.22 28.83 -1.67
N ILE A 151 13.75 28.00 -0.74
CA ILE A 151 13.08 28.47 0.49
C ILE A 151 14.08 29.14 1.43
N ILE A 152 15.30 28.59 1.57
CA ILE A 152 16.37 29.26 2.32
C ILE A 152 16.69 30.62 1.69
N GLY A 153 16.75 30.68 0.35
CA GLY A 153 16.90 31.93 -0.40
C GLY A 153 15.80 32.95 -0.08
N ALA A 154 14.54 32.54 -0.14
CA ALA A 154 13.38 33.37 0.18
C ALA A 154 13.45 33.93 1.62
N VAL A 155 13.84 33.09 2.58
CA VAL A 155 14.04 33.50 3.97
C VAL A 155 15.17 34.53 4.11
N ILE A 156 16.29 34.37 3.40
CA ILE A 156 17.43 35.30 3.44
C ILE A 156 17.06 36.68 2.87
N ILE A 157 16.27 36.73 1.81
CA ILE A 157 15.83 38.00 1.20
C ILE A 157 14.66 38.66 1.95
N GLY A 158 14.10 38.00 2.96
CA GLY A 158 12.97 38.51 3.75
C GLY A 158 11.58 38.18 3.19
N GLU A 159 11.49 37.36 2.14
CA GLU A 159 10.24 36.95 1.49
C GLU A 159 9.63 35.72 2.19
N TRP A 160 9.30 35.87 3.47
CA TRP A 160 8.75 34.80 4.30
C TRP A 160 7.37 34.32 3.84
N GLY A 161 6.54 35.23 3.34
CA GLY A 161 5.20 34.91 2.83
C GLY A 161 5.26 33.98 1.62
N GLU A 162 6.05 34.36 0.62
CA GLU A 162 6.25 33.55 -0.59
C GLU A 162 6.88 32.18 -0.28
N GLY A 163 7.87 32.15 0.61
CA GLY A 163 8.47 30.91 1.09
C GLY A 163 7.44 29.97 1.75
N ALA A 164 6.53 30.52 2.56
CA ALA A 164 5.47 29.73 3.20
C ALA A 164 4.45 29.19 2.19
N VAL A 165 4.08 29.98 1.17
CA VAL A 165 3.18 29.55 0.09
C VAL A 165 3.78 28.39 -0.69
N VAL A 166 5.06 28.49 -1.09
CA VAL A 166 5.76 27.44 -1.83
C VAL A 166 5.81 26.14 -1.00
N VAL A 167 6.15 26.23 0.29
CA VAL A 167 6.16 25.07 1.20
C VAL A 167 4.78 24.42 1.31
N PHE A 168 3.73 25.23 1.50
CA PHE A 168 2.37 24.73 1.61
C PHE A 168 1.92 24.03 0.32
N LEU A 169 2.12 24.65 -0.84
CA LEU A 169 1.73 24.07 -2.13
C LEU A 169 2.45 22.75 -2.38
N PHE A 170 3.73 22.67 -2.03
CA PHE A 170 4.48 21.43 -2.14
C PHE A 170 3.94 20.33 -1.21
N ALA A 171 3.73 20.65 0.06
CA ALA A 171 3.16 19.70 1.03
C ALA A 171 1.75 19.26 0.65
N LEU A 172 0.97 20.12 -0.02
CA LEU A 172 -0.33 19.78 -0.59
C LEU A 172 -0.18 18.83 -1.79
N SER A 173 0.76 19.07 -2.69
CA SER A 173 1.04 18.19 -3.83
C SER A 173 1.45 16.79 -3.37
N GLU A 174 2.36 16.65 -2.40
CA GLU A 174 2.74 15.34 -1.84
C GLU A 174 1.54 14.64 -1.19
N ALA A 175 0.70 15.37 -0.44
CA ALA A 175 -0.51 14.80 0.15
C ALA A 175 -1.52 14.29 -0.89
N LEU A 176 -1.69 15.02 -2.00
CA LEU A 176 -2.57 14.64 -3.11
C LEU A 176 -2.01 13.45 -3.91
N GLU A 177 -0.70 13.39 -4.11
CA GLU A 177 -0.01 12.26 -4.74
C GLU A 177 -0.20 11.00 -3.89
N GLY A 178 0.07 11.08 -2.58
CA GLY A 178 -0.13 9.99 -1.64
C GLY A 178 -1.59 9.50 -1.60
N TYR A 179 -2.56 10.42 -1.56
CA TYR A 179 -3.99 10.09 -1.65
C TYR A 179 -4.33 9.32 -2.93
N SER A 180 -3.83 9.80 -4.07
CA SER A 180 -4.11 9.21 -5.37
C SER A 180 -3.56 7.79 -5.47
N MET A 181 -2.35 7.57 -4.95
CA MET A 181 -1.72 6.25 -4.92
C MET A 181 -2.41 5.29 -3.96
N ASP A 182 -2.77 5.73 -2.75
CA ASP A 182 -3.53 4.93 -1.80
C ASP A 182 -4.87 4.47 -2.41
N LYS A 183 -5.57 5.38 -3.10
CA LYS A 183 -6.84 5.08 -3.78
C LYS A 183 -6.66 4.08 -4.92
N ALA A 184 -5.58 4.21 -5.71
CA ALA A 184 -5.26 3.23 -6.76
C ALA A 184 -5.01 1.83 -6.16
N ARG A 185 -4.25 1.75 -5.07
CA ARG A 185 -3.98 0.49 -4.34
C ARG A 185 -5.23 -0.11 -3.73
N GLN A 186 -6.11 0.70 -3.17
CA GLN A 186 -7.35 0.22 -2.56
C GLN A 186 -8.25 -0.49 -3.59
N SER A 187 -8.32 0.00 -4.83
CA SER A 187 -9.08 -0.65 -5.90
C SER A 187 -8.55 -2.05 -6.24
N ILE A 188 -7.23 -2.25 -6.20
CA ILE A 188 -6.63 -3.58 -6.37
C ILE A 188 -6.96 -4.46 -5.16
N ARG A 189 -6.84 -3.90 -3.94
CA ARG A 189 -7.14 -4.63 -2.69
C ARG A 189 -8.61 -5.04 -2.57
N SER A 190 -9.56 -4.29 -3.13
CA SER A 190 -10.96 -4.71 -3.13
C SER A 190 -11.20 -6.01 -3.90
N LEU A 191 -10.28 -6.43 -4.77
CA LEU A 191 -10.29 -7.77 -5.38
C LEU A 191 -9.87 -8.87 -4.39
N MET A 192 -9.03 -8.54 -3.38
CA MET A 192 -8.64 -9.48 -2.32
C MET A 192 -9.77 -9.69 -1.29
N ASP A 193 -10.59 -8.68 -1.02
CA ASP A 193 -11.76 -8.78 -0.12
C ASP A 193 -12.94 -9.58 -0.74
N ILE A 194 -12.74 -10.18 -1.92
CA ILE A 194 -13.76 -10.98 -2.60
C ILE A 194 -14.00 -12.29 -1.84
N ALA A 195 -12.96 -12.96 -1.34
CA ALA A 195 -13.06 -14.20 -0.59
C ALA A 195 -12.99 -13.96 0.94
N PRO A 196 -13.74 -14.71 1.76
CA PRO A 196 -13.69 -14.60 3.21
C PRO A 196 -12.36 -15.14 3.78
N ASN A 197 -11.92 -14.56 4.91
CA ASN A 197 -10.66 -14.94 5.59
C ASN A 197 -10.81 -16.14 6.54
N THR A 198 -12.03 -16.62 6.76
CA THR A 198 -12.32 -17.82 7.56
C THR A 198 -13.27 -18.74 6.82
N ALA A 199 -13.20 -20.04 7.13
CA ALA A 199 -14.10 -21.06 6.62
C ALA A 199 -14.51 -22.01 7.74
N ILE A 200 -15.70 -22.61 7.61
CA ILE A 200 -16.14 -23.68 8.48
C ILE A 200 -15.61 -25.00 7.92
N ILE A 201 -14.67 -25.63 8.62
CA ILE A 201 -14.09 -26.91 8.25
C ILE A 201 -14.61 -28.01 9.18
N LYS A 202 -15.00 -29.14 8.60
CA LYS A 202 -15.43 -30.34 9.31
C LYS A 202 -14.29 -31.35 9.38
N ARG A 203 -13.79 -31.60 10.59
CA ARG A 203 -12.80 -32.65 10.87
C ARG A 203 -13.46 -33.71 11.77
N GLY A 204 -13.76 -34.87 11.18
CA GLY A 204 -14.55 -35.90 11.86
C GLY A 204 -16.01 -35.46 12.04
N SER A 205 -16.47 -35.40 13.30
CA SER A 205 -17.85 -35.02 13.65
C SER A 205 -18.00 -33.57 14.13
N GLN A 206 -16.91 -32.81 14.20
CA GLN A 206 -16.91 -31.43 14.71
C GLN A 206 -16.65 -30.42 13.59
N GLU A 207 -17.27 -29.25 13.72
CA GLU A 207 -17.11 -28.09 12.86
C GLU A 207 -16.21 -27.07 13.56
N PHE A 208 -15.22 -26.56 12.83
CA PHE A 208 -14.29 -25.55 13.30
C PHE A 208 -14.31 -24.35 12.37
N GLU A 209 -14.38 -23.15 12.91
CA GLU A 209 -14.06 -21.95 12.14
C GLU A 209 -12.54 -21.80 12.11
N VAL A 210 -11.97 -21.88 10.91
CA VAL A 210 -10.52 -21.90 10.67
C VAL A 210 -10.16 -20.76 9.73
N ALA A 211 -9.05 -20.06 9.98
CA ALA A 211 -8.53 -19.05 9.07
C ALA A 211 -8.04 -19.70 7.77
N VAL A 212 -8.23 -19.05 6.62
CA VAL A 212 -7.91 -19.64 5.30
C VAL A 212 -6.45 -20.08 5.15
N GLU A 213 -5.53 -19.45 5.89
CA GLU A 213 -4.11 -19.81 5.86
C GLU A 213 -3.79 -21.12 6.61
N ASP A 214 -4.67 -21.54 7.53
CA ASP A 214 -4.51 -22.75 8.34
C ASP A 214 -5.29 -23.96 7.77
N ILE A 215 -6.00 -23.76 6.65
CA ILE A 215 -6.76 -24.81 5.94
C ILE A 215 -5.81 -25.64 5.09
N GLN A 216 -5.96 -26.97 5.14
CA GLN A 216 -5.14 -27.91 4.39
C GLN A 216 -5.91 -28.50 3.20
N VAL A 217 -5.18 -28.86 2.13
CA VAL A 217 -5.75 -29.61 1.01
C VAL A 217 -6.36 -30.91 1.53
N GLY A 218 -7.59 -31.19 1.13
CA GLY A 218 -8.38 -32.34 1.59
C GLY A 218 -9.30 -32.06 2.78
N ASP A 219 -9.18 -30.92 3.46
CA ASP A 219 -10.15 -30.49 4.47
C ASP A 219 -11.56 -30.39 3.86
N LEU A 220 -12.58 -30.70 4.66
CA LEU A 220 -13.98 -30.64 4.25
C LEU A 220 -14.58 -29.30 4.67
N MET A 221 -14.74 -28.38 3.72
CA MET A 221 -15.35 -27.09 3.92
C MET A 221 -16.88 -27.18 3.81
N LEU A 222 -17.58 -26.57 4.76
CA LEU A 222 -19.03 -26.48 4.78
C LEU A 222 -19.47 -25.08 4.33
N ILE A 223 -20.35 -25.02 3.33
CA ILE A 223 -20.82 -23.76 2.76
C ILE A 223 -22.34 -23.70 2.88
N LYS A 224 -22.84 -22.73 3.65
CA LYS A 224 -24.27 -22.50 3.84
C LYS A 224 -24.83 -21.59 2.75
N PRO A 225 -26.16 -21.61 2.51
CA PRO A 225 -26.80 -20.66 1.60
C PRO A 225 -26.51 -19.22 2.01
N GLY A 226 -26.25 -18.35 1.04
CA GLY A 226 -25.86 -16.96 1.22
C GLY A 226 -24.39 -16.73 1.63
N GLN A 227 -23.58 -17.79 1.80
CA GLN A 227 -22.17 -17.65 2.12
C GLN A 227 -21.28 -17.63 0.88
N LYS A 228 -20.16 -16.91 0.98
CA LYS A 228 -19.11 -16.98 -0.03
C LYS A 228 -18.23 -18.21 0.19
N VAL A 229 -17.78 -18.79 -0.91
CA VAL A 229 -16.80 -19.87 -0.92
C VAL A 229 -15.44 -19.31 -0.51
N ALA A 230 -14.79 -19.87 0.52
CA ALA A 230 -13.50 -19.38 1.02
C ALA A 230 -12.30 -19.89 0.22
N MET A 231 -12.36 -21.15 -0.23
CA MET A 231 -11.25 -21.87 -0.87
C MET A 231 -11.74 -22.58 -2.13
N ASP A 232 -10.86 -22.77 -3.11
CA ASP A 232 -11.15 -23.63 -4.27
C ASP A 232 -11.30 -25.10 -3.82
N GLY A 233 -12.24 -25.81 -4.43
CA GLY A 233 -12.49 -27.20 -4.07
C GLY A 233 -13.51 -27.90 -4.96
N ASP A 234 -13.75 -29.18 -4.68
CA ASP A 234 -14.71 -30.03 -5.38
C ASP A 234 -15.92 -30.32 -4.47
N VAL A 235 -17.12 -30.19 -5.00
CA VAL A 235 -18.33 -30.56 -4.25
C VAL A 235 -18.34 -32.07 -4.01
N LEU A 236 -18.38 -32.48 -2.75
CA LEU A 236 -18.59 -33.88 -2.37
C LEU A 236 -20.06 -34.22 -2.16
N ARG A 237 -20.82 -33.30 -1.59
CA ARG A 237 -22.25 -33.48 -1.30
C ARG A 237 -23.00 -32.16 -1.39
N GLY A 238 -24.28 -32.28 -1.75
CA GLY A 238 -25.19 -31.16 -1.91
C GLY A 238 -25.38 -30.78 -3.37
N GLN A 239 -26.34 -29.88 -3.58
CA GLN A 239 -26.64 -29.27 -4.86
C GLN A 239 -27.04 -27.82 -4.60
N SER A 240 -26.51 -26.88 -5.37
CA SER A 240 -26.81 -25.46 -5.21
C SER A 240 -26.50 -24.68 -6.49
N SER A 241 -27.13 -23.51 -6.64
CA SER A 241 -26.68 -22.49 -7.57
C SER A 241 -25.56 -21.67 -6.95
N ILE A 242 -24.49 -21.49 -7.72
CA ILE A 242 -23.35 -20.65 -7.34
C ILE A 242 -23.20 -19.50 -8.33
N ASN A 243 -23.20 -18.29 -7.80
CA ASN A 243 -22.90 -17.09 -8.56
C ASN A 243 -21.38 -16.85 -8.60
N GLN A 244 -20.82 -16.89 -9.81
CA GLN A 244 -19.38 -16.76 -10.07
C GLN A 244 -18.99 -15.39 -10.66
N ALA A 245 -19.88 -14.39 -10.59
CA ALA A 245 -19.69 -13.08 -11.20
C ALA A 245 -18.40 -12.37 -10.78
N ALA A 246 -17.92 -12.63 -9.55
CA ALA A 246 -16.68 -12.07 -9.04
C ALA A 246 -15.42 -12.55 -9.81
N ILE A 247 -15.52 -13.68 -10.51
CA ILE A 247 -14.40 -14.32 -11.24
C ILE A 247 -14.65 -14.26 -12.74
N THR A 248 -15.85 -14.65 -13.19
CA THR A 248 -16.18 -14.77 -14.62
C THR A 248 -16.75 -13.47 -15.19
N GLY A 249 -17.25 -12.57 -14.35
CA GLY A 249 -18.01 -11.39 -14.77
C GLY A 249 -19.44 -11.69 -15.22
N GLU A 250 -19.87 -12.95 -15.20
CA GLU A 250 -21.22 -13.36 -15.60
C GLU A 250 -22.14 -13.47 -14.39
N SER A 251 -23.27 -12.75 -14.42
CA SER A 251 -24.24 -12.71 -13.30
C SER A 251 -25.18 -13.91 -13.24
N ILE A 252 -25.16 -14.82 -14.22
CA ILE A 252 -26.04 -15.98 -14.27
C ILE A 252 -25.47 -17.08 -13.37
N PRO A 253 -26.19 -17.51 -12.31
CA PRO A 253 -25.71 -18.57 -11.43
C PRO A 253 -25.57 -19.91 -12.16
N VAL A 254 -24.52 -20.65 -11.83
CA VAL A 254 -24.24 -21.97 -12.39
C VAL A 254 -24.65 -23.03 -11.38
N GLN A 255 -25.38 -24.05 -11.83
CA GLN A 255 -25.75 -25.18 -10.99
C GLN A 255 -24.52 -26.05 -10.69
N LYS A 256 -24.40 -26.48 -9.43
CA LYS A 256 -23.29 -27.30 -8.94
C LYS A 256 -23.82 -28.51 -8.20
N GLU A 257 -23.30 -29.67 -8.54
CA GLU A 257 -23.60 -30.97 -7.97
C GLU A 257 -22.31 -31.69 -7.54
N ALA A 258 -22.44 -32.85 -6.90
CA ALA A 258 -21.30 -33.64 -6.48
C ALA A 258 -20.37 -33.99 -7.66
N GLY A 259 -19.08 -33.65 -7.52
CA GLY A 259 -18.05 -33.80 -8.55
C GLY A 259 -17.69 -32.49 -9.26
N ASP A 260 -18.50 -31.43 -9.13
CA ASP A 260 -18.20 -30.15 -9.76
C ASP A 260 -17.22 -29.30 -8.94
N GLU A 261 -16.39 -28.51 -9.63
CA GLU A 261 -15.50 -27.53 -9.00
C GLU A 261 -16.24 -26.27 -8.55
N VAL A 262 -15.81 -25.72 -7.42
CA VAL A 262 -16.20 -24.41 -6.90
C VAL A 262 -14.97 -23.54 -6.66
N PHE A 263 -15.13 -22.24 -6.84
CA PHE A 263 -14.04 -21.28 -6.77
C PHE A 263 -14.20 -20.32 -5.60
N ALA A 264 -13.08 -20.00 -4.93
CA ALA A 264 -13.03 -19.01 -3.86
C ALA A 264 -13.58 -17.65 -4.33
N GLY A 265 -14.39 -17.00 -3.50
CA GLY A 265 -15.04 -15.73 -3.81
C GLY A 265 -16.42 -15.83 -4.45
N SER A 266 -16.80 -17.01 -4.95
CA SER A 266 -18.15 -17.25 -5.48
C SER A 266 -19.20 -17.22 -4.37
N LEU A 267 -20.44 -16.82 -4.68
CA LEU A 267 -21.54 -16.79 -3.72
C LEU A 267 -22.41 -18.03 -3.89
N ASN A 268 -22.58 -18.79 -2.80
CA ASN A 268 -23.53 -19.88 -2.74
C ASN A 268 -24.93 -19.32 -2.45
N GLU A 269 -25.92 -19.58 -3.29
CA GLU A 269 -27.23 -18.91 -3.17
C GLU A 269 -28.23 -19.72 -2.34
N GLU A 270 -28.54 -20.96 -2.73
CA GLU A 270 -29.72 -21.67 -2.20
C GLU A 270 -29.39 -22.90 -1.35
N GLY A 271 -28.49 -23.77 -1.81
CA GLY A 271 -28.23 -25.10 -1.23
C GLY A 271 -27.06 -25.15 -0.26
N PHE A 272 -27.01 -26.20 0.55
CA PHE A 272 -25.85 -26.50 1.40
C PHE A 272 -24.86 -27.38 0.65
N LEU A 273 -23.57 -27.04 0.72
CA LEU A 273 -22.50 -27.78 0.05
C LEU A 273 -21.45 -28.26 1.06
N GLU A 274 -21.07 -29.53 0.96
CA GLU A 274 -19.82 -30.05 1.53
C GLU A 274 -18.77 -30.11 0.41
N VAL A 275 -17.71 -29.34 0.53
CA VAL A 275 -16.68 -29.15 -0.50
C VAL A 275 -15.34 -29.64 0.03
N ARG A 276 -14.64 -30.48 -0.73
CA ARG A 276 -13.25 -30.86 -0.44
C ARG A 276 -12.31 -29.80 -0.98
N VAL A 277 -11.49 -29.21 -0.11
CA VAL A 277 -10.49 -28.22 -0.52
C VAL A 277 -9.45 -28.88 -1.42
N THR A 278 -9.18 -28.28 -2.60
CA THR A 278 -8.21 -28.82 -3.58
C THR A 278 -6.93 -28.01 -3.68
N LYS A 279 -6.96 -26.73 -3.27
CA LYS A 279 -5.82 -25.80 -3.36
C LYS A 279 -5.61 -25.05 -2.05
N LEU A 280 -4.36 -24.66 -1.78
CA LEU A 280 -4.05 -23.75 -0.67
C LEU A 280 -4.51 -22.31 -0.99
N ALA A 281 -4.59 -21.45 0.03
CA ALA A 281 -5.11 -20.09 -0.11
C ALA A 281 -4.36 -19.28 -1.19
N GLU A 282 -3.03 -19.41 -1.21
CA GLU A 282 -2.12 -18.77 -2.18
C GLU A 282 -2.27 -19.30 -3.62
N GLU A 283 -2.87 -20.49 -3.78
CA GLU A 283 -2.99 -21.19 -5.07
C GLU A 283 -4.41 -21.13 -5.66
N THR A 284 -5.35 -20.52 -4.93
CA THR A 284 -6.74 -20.36 -5.39
C THR A 284 -6.81 -19.60 -6.71
N THR A 285 -7.88 -19.81 -7.46
CA THR A 285 -8.08 -19.16 -8.76
C THR A 285 -8.10 -17.63 -8.62
N ILE A 286 -8.74 -17.12 -7.57
CA ILE A 286 -8.75 -15.68 -7.28
C ILE A 286 -7.34 -15.16 -6.91
N ALA A 287 -6.56 -15.92 -6.11
CA ALA A 287 -5.18 -15.54 -5.78
C ALA A 287 -4.29 -15.47 -7.02
N LYS A 288 -4.46 -16.39 -7.97
CA LYS A 288 -3.76 -16.36 -9.27
C LYS A 288 -4.16 -15.14 -10.11
N ILE A 289 -5.45 -14.82 -10.18
CA ILE A 289 -5.92 -13.61 -10.88
C ILE A 289 -5.31 -12.36 -10.25
N ILE A 290 -5.33 -12.26 -8.92
CA ILE A 290 -4.73 -11.14 -8.19
C ILE A 290 -3.25 -11.03 -8.51
N HIS A 291 -2.51 -12.15 -8.47
CA HIS A 291 -1.09 -12.17 -8.79
C HIS A 291 -0.80 -11.71 -10.22
N LEU A 292 -1.56 -12.19 -11.20
CA LEU A 292 -1.42 -11.78 -12.61
C LEU A 292 -1.74 -10.30 -12.81
N VAL A 293 -2.75 -9.77 -12.10
CA VAL A 293 -3.07 -8.33 -12.14
C VAL A 293 -1.97 -7.50 -11.48
N GLU A 294 -1.43 -7.95 -10.34
CA GLU A 294 -0.29 -7.31 -9.67
C GLU A 294 0.95 -7.27 -10.59
N GLU A 295 1.25 -8.36 -11.29
CA GLU A 295 2.38 -8.48 -12.22
C GLU A 295 2.19 -7.59 -13.46
N ALA A 296 1.00 -7.61 -14.06
CA ALA A 296 0.69 -6.75 -15.21
C ALA A 296 0.72 -5.24 -14.86
N GLN A 297 0.40 -4.86 -13.62
CA GLN A 297 0.57 -3.48 -13.15
C GLN A 297 2.04 -3.12 -12.95
N ALA A 298 2.89 -4.09 -12.59
CA ALA A 298 4.34 -3.89 -12.46
C ALA A 298 5.03 -3.73 -13.81
N GLU A 299 4.58 -4.46 -14.84
CA GLU A 299 5.11 -4.36 -16.20
C GLU A 299 4.70 -3.08 -16.92
N ARG A 300 3.74 -2.31 -16.39
CA ARG A 300 3.43 -0.99 -16.97
C ARG A 300 4.67 -0.10 -16.90
N ALA A 301 5.17 0.25 -18.08
CA ALA A 301 6.35 1.09 -18.24
C ALA A 301 6.23 2.34 -17.37
N PRO A 302 7.30 2.73 -16.64
CA PRO A 302 7.30 3.97 -15.87
C PRO A 302 6.99 5.11 -16.83
N SER A 303 5.78 5.68 -16.71
CA SER A 303 5.41 6.86 -17.49
C SER A 303 6.35 7.99 -17.07
N GLN A 304 7.05 8.53 -18.07
CA GLN A 304 7.91 9.71 -17.99
C GLN A 304 7.21 10.88 -17.29
#